data_AF-A0A944EBE6-F1
#
_entry.id   AF-A0A944EBE6-F1
#
_cell.length_a   1.000
_cell.length_b   1.000
_cell.length_c   1.000
_cell.angle_alpha   90.00
_cell.angle_beta   90.00
_cell.angle_gamma   90.00
#
_symmetry.space_group_name_H-M   'P 1'
#
loop_
_entity.id
_entity.type
_entity.pdbx_description
1 polymer ?
#
loop_
_entity_poly.entity_id
_entity_poly.type
_entity_poly.pdbx_seq_one_letter_code
_entity_poly.pdbx_strand_id
1 'polypeptide(L)'
;MQTQTTHIARHTVADARVTAAVDDFASRIGRQVDLMQHSEGRDAFGWEMIADEFLDYVGALSLAAPDLPSKEAHEALRAAADAARGVVALDVYQWESVHVFIDYVNFGLTYGPADDPRQDLGASDWLRALHLAIICDRYDAEAVTFGETAQALRTDVGAPLWKRAASGLAYGLLAYVRGYDYDEDDRYGDEPINRAEAAARLDALIAEATGTDTGTSTGTSTDTGTDTRTDAWRTAELSTVRALLTGDRDAFRDGLIRMLDRHREVNSGPTASPRSLLPLDAIALAALATRREGWEPGIESAYLPETLVTGRRTAGPRVGPYGQDKNPAALAELTAGRSLTIARPPAGWTPPSEEVVFDRIAAKQLAELADPEADLHLATRMLPSTMRYETLRFQGRSYFDPDGSDPRQREALTLAAELGAAAFRTTTATSAEDSVDVVVGGVALSLPHVGPQRDARAAEWTTAVEAALAAGARDALDHLLAVDPATFAGEDRTGVTTTYRAALHDHLRGADARPATDRALAARTRLLGRGGDFLCPPAVLLSQLVAGDAEGFALALADALEEHRDHYSVGDRADGVDALIGLDVLALACRARALGLPVPVRSEYLPAAIVEAHAPRRPVA
;
A
#
# COMPACT_ATOMS: atom_id res chain seq x y z
N MET A 1 28.62 -1.21 30.43
CA MET A 1 28.06 -2.55 30.65
C MET A 1 27.79 -3.13 29.27
N GLN A 2 28.46 -4.21 28.88
CA GLN A 2 28.13 -4.91 27.63
C GLN A 2 26.78 -5.58 27.83
N THR A 3 25.75 -5.11 27.12
CA THR A 3 24.44 -5.74 27.09
C THR A 3 24.63 -7.14 26.51
N GLN A 4 24.53 -8.18 27.34
CA GLN A 4 24.63 -9.56 26.89
C GLN A 4 23.41 -9.82 26.00
N THR A 5 23.59 -10.10 24.71
CA THR A 5 22.51 -10.43 23.77
C THR A 5 22.13 -11.91 23.93
N THR A 6 20.83 -12.21 24.02
CA THR A 6 20.33 -13.61 24.09
C THR A 6 19.93 -14.06 22.69
N HIS A 7 20.46 -15.18 22.21
CA HIS A 7 20.07 -15.75 20.91
C HIS A 7 18.97 -16.81 21.06
N ILE A 8 17.87 -16.67 20.32
CA ILE A 8 16.75 -17.65 20.27
C ILE A 8 16.53 -18.09 18.82
N ALA A 9 16.70 -19.39 18.56
CA ALA A 9 16.49 -19.95 17.22
C ALA A 9 15.00 -20.11 16.88
N ARG A 10 14.63 -19.91 15.62
CA ARG A 10 13.29 -20.25 15.07
C ARG A 10 13.12 -21.76 14.88
N HIS A 11 11.88 -22.24 14.95
CA HIS A 11 11.54 -23.59 14.49
C HIS A 11 11.56 -23.67 12.96
N THR A 12 11.60 -24.89 12.44
CA THR A 12 11.60 -25.16 10.99
C THR A 12 10.18 -25.40 10.48
N VAL A 13 9.88 -24.90 9.28
CA VAL A 13 8.65 -25.20 8.53
C VAL A 13 9.02 -26.04 7.31
N ALA A 14 8.18 -27.00 6.94
CA ALA A 14 8.44 -27.88 5.81
C ALA A 14 8.38 -27.11 4.48
N ASP A 15 9.34 -27.35 3.57
CA ASP A 15 9.43 -26.67 2.27
C ASP A 15 8.11 -26.71 1.49
N ALA A 16 7.39 -27.84 1.50
CA ALA A 16 6.10 -27.97 0.83
C ALA A 16 5.04 -26.97 1.34
N ARG A 17 5.09 -26.59 2.63
CA ARG A 17 4.19 -25.58 3.22
C ARG A 17 4.61 -24.16 2.82
N VAL A 18 5.92 -23.92 2.74
CA VAL A 18 6.49 -22.64 2.29
C VAL A 18 6.12 -22.41 0.82
N THR A 19 6.33 -23.42 -0.03
CA THR A 19 5.94 -23.40 -1.44
C THR A 19 4.43 -23.18 -1.59
N ALA A 20 3.59 -23.90 -0.84
CA ALA A 20 2.14 -23.70 -0.91
C ALA A 20 1.70 -22.26 -0.53
N ALA A 21 2.39 -21.63 0.42
CA ALA A 21 2.07 -20.26 0.83
C ALA A 21 2.49 -19.21 -0.21
N VAL A 22 3.57 -19.44 -0.96
CA VAL A 22 4.13 -18.44 -1.91
C VAL A 22 3.62 -18.64 -3.34
N ASP A 23 3.47 -19.88 -3.79
CA ASP A 23 3.07 -20.18 -5.17
C ASP A 23 1.68 -19.62 -5.49
N ASP A 24 1.53 -18.87 -6.58
CA ASP A 24 0.27 -18.27 -7.04
C ASP A 24 -0.46 -17.42 -5.97
N PHE A 25 0.26 -16.89 -4.98
CA PHE A 25 -0.36 -16.24 -3.82
C PHE A 25 -1.31 -15.09 -4.21
N ALA A 26 -0.83 -14.12 -5.00
CA ALA A 26 -1.62 -12.94 -5.37
C ALA A 26 -2.93 -13.29 -6.10
N SER A 27 -2.86 -14.21 -7.06
CA SER A 27 -4.05 -14.70 -7.77
C SER A 27 -4.97 -15.52 -6.86
N ARG A 28 -4.42 -16.33 -5.94
CA ARG A 28 -5.21 -17.12 -4.99
C ARG A 28 -5.97 -16.24 -4.01
N ILE A 29 -5.29 -15.26 -3.39
CA ILE A 29 -5.92 -14.36 -2.42
C ILE A 29 -6.96 -13.45 -3.10
N GLY A 30 -6.69 -12.99 -4.33
CA GLY A 30 -7.68 -12.28 -5.14
C GLY A 30 -8.96 -13.08 -5.36
N ARG A 31 -8.85 -14.38 -5.72
CA ARG A 31 -10.02 -15.26 -5.84
C ARG A 31 -10.74 -15.48 -4.52
N GLN A 32 -10.03 -15.65 -3.41
CA GLN A 32 -10.65 -15.86 -2.09
C GLN A 32 -11.42 -14.62 -1.62
N VAL A 33 -10.85 -13.44 -1.79
CA VAL A 33 -11.50 -12.17 -1.45
C VAL A 33 -12.71 -11.92 -2.35
N ASP A 34 -12.60 -12.19 -3.66
CA ASP A 34 -13.74 -12.11 -4.59
C ASP A 34 -14.87 -13.07 -4.23
N LEU A 35 -14.57 -14.27 -3.71
CA LEU A 35 -15.58 -15.21 -3.25
C LEU A 35 -16.41 -14.69 -2.07
N MET A 36 -15.90 -13.74 -1.28
CA MET A 36 -16.63 -13.15 -0.14
C MET A 36 -17.93 -12.46 -0.56
N GLN A 37 -18.03 -11.97 -1.80
CA GLN A 37 -19.26 -11.36 -2.31
C GLN A 37 -20.42 -12.38 -2.46
N HIS A 38 -20.09 -13.67 -2.47
CA HIS A 38 -21.04 -14.77 -2.62
C HIS A 38 -21.31 -15.50 -1.29
N SER A 39 -20.62 -15.14 -0.20
CA SER A 39 -20.88 -15.71 1.12
C SER A 39 -22.25 -15.29 1.64
N GLU A 40 -22.98 -16.22 2.27
CA GLU A 40 -24.25 -15.90 2.91
C GLU A 40 -24.01 -15.11 4.20
N GLY A 41 -24.63 -13.94 4.32
CA GLY A 41 -24.58 -13.13 5.54
C GLY A 41 -23.22 -12.49 5.84
N ARG A 42 -22.96 -12.24 7.13
CA ARG A 42 -21.71 -11.67 7.62
C ARG A 42 -20.70 -12.78 7.90
N ASP A 43 -19.88 -13.09 6.91
CA ASP A 43 -18.92 -14.19 6.98
C ASP A 43 -17.60 -13.79 7.66
N ALA A 44 -17.62 -13.69 8.98
CA ALA A 44 -16.43 -13.40 9.79
C ALA A 44 -15.34 -14.49 9.65
N PHE A 45 -15.75 -15.76 9.54
CA PHE A 45 -14.82 -16.88 9.35
C PHE A 45 -14.07 -16.80 8.02
N GLY A 46 -14.72 -16.40 6.94
CA GLY A 46 -14.06 -16.16 5.65
C GLY A 46 -12.95 -15.11 5.75
N TRP A 47 -13.18 -14.01 6.48
CA TRP A 47 -12.14 -13.00 6.74
C TRP A 47 -11.01 -13.50 7.65
N GLU A 48 -11.31 -14.37 8.62
CA GLU A 48 -10.27 -15.04 9.42
C GLU A 48 -9.35 -15.87 8.52
N MET A 49 -9.92 -16.67 7.62
CA MET A 49 -9.16 -17.48 6.67
C MET A 49 -8.30 -16.63 5.72
N ILE A 50 -8.82 -15.48 5.28
CA ILE A 50 -8.06 -14.51 4.47
C ILE A 50 -6.88 -13.93 5.28
N ALA A 51 -7.09 -13.56 6.54
CA ALA A 51 -6.01 -13.07 7.40
C ALA A 51 -4.92 -14.14 7.61
N ASP A 52 -5.32 -15.39 7.85
CA ASP A 52 -4.42 -16.53 8.00
C ASP A 52 -3.58 -16.79 6.73
N GLU A 53 -4.17 -16.67 5.54
CA GLU A 53 -3.49 -16.85 4.26
C GLU A 53 -2.41 -15.77 4.06
N PHE A 54 -2.71 -14.50 4.36
CA PHE A 54 -1.71 -13.43 4.36
C PHE A 54 -0.58 -13.69 5.38
N LEU A 55 -0.89 -14.18 6.58
CA LEU A 55 0.12 -14.48 7.59
C LEU A 55 1.00 -15.67 7.20
N ASP A 56 0.45 -16.69 6.53
CA ASP A 56 1.23 -17.79 5.99
C ASP A 56 2.20 -17.27 4.92
N TYR A 57 1.75 -16.37 4.06
CA TYR A 57 2.60 -15.76 3.05
C TYR A 57 3.73 -14.90 3.66
N VAL A 58 3.44 -14.00 4.60
CA VAL A 58 4.48 -13.20 5.28
C VAL A 58 5.43 -14.10 6.07
N GLY A 59 4.91 -15.14 6.72
CA GLY A 59 5.70 -16.15 7.41
C GLY A 59 6.69 -16.85 6.48
N ALA A 60 6.25 -17.21 5.27
CA ALA A 60 7.11 -17.78 4.24
C ALA A 60 8.17 -16.79 3.73
N LEU A 61 7.82 -15.53 3.48
CA LEU A 61 8.77 -14.47 3.10
C LEU A 61 9.87 -14.28 4.14
N SER A 62 9.55 -14.44 5.43
CA SER A 62 10.50 -14.30 6.54
C SER A 62 11.60 -15.37 6.56
N LEU A 63 11.46 -16.46 5.81
CA LEU A 63 12.51 -17.47 5.66
C LEU A 63 13.60 -17.00 4.68
N ALA A 64 13.22 -16.30 3.61
CA ALA A 64 14.15 -15.75 2.64
C ALA A 64 14.80 -14.44 3.14
N ALA A 65 14.03 -13.60 3.83
CA ALA A 65 14.51 -12.36 4.41
C ALA A 65 14.00 -12.22 5.86
N PRO A 66 14.77 -12.68 6.87
CA PRO A 66 14.38 -12.68 8.28
C PRO A 66 13.92 -11.33 8.83
N ASP A 67 14.51 -10.24 8.34
CA ASP A 67 14.17 -8.88 8.79
C ASP A 67 12.96 -8.29 8.07
N LEU A 68 12.39 -9.00 7.08
CA LEU A 68 11.22 -8.59 6.28
C LEU A 68 11.29 -7.18 5.67
N PRO A 69 12.40 -6.75 5.02
CA PRO A 69 12.56 -5.37 4.56
C PRO A 69 11.66 -4.97 3.37
N SER A 70 11.11 -5.95 2.65
CA SER A 70 10.33 -5.74 1.43
C SER A 70 9.01 -5.03 1.71
N LYS A 71 8.60 -4.14 0.80
CA LYS A 71 7.26 -3.52 0.85
C LYS A 71 6.15 -4.57 0.77
N GLU A 72 6.30 -5.57 -0.08
CA GLU A 72 5.37 -6.69 -0.23
C GLU A 72 4.99 -7.34 1.10
N ALA A 73 5.97 -7.74 1.92
CA ALA A 73 5.70 -8.31 3.23
C ALA A 73 4.90 -7.37 4.16
N HIS A 74 5.15 -6.06 4.09
CA HIS A 74 4.45 -5.09 4.92
C HIS A 74 3.01 -4.84 4.43
N GLU A 75 2.78 -4.76 3.12
CA GLU A 75 1.41 -4.62 2.60
C GLU A 75 0.59 -5.89 2.81
N ALA A 76 1.19 -7.07 2.68
CA ALA A 76 0.54 -8.34 3.03
C ALA A 76 0.19 -8.41 4.53
N LEU A 77 1.09 -7.94 5.42
CA LEU A 77 0.81 -7.87 6.86
C LEU A 77 -0.29 -6.85 7.19
N ARG A 78 -0.33 -5.70 6.49
CA ARG A 78 -1.43 -4.73 6.61
C ARG A 78 -2.75 -5.33 6.15
N ALA A 79 -2.77 -6.06 5.04
CA ALA A 79 -3.95 -6.76 4.57
C ALA A 79 -4.44 -7.82 5.57
N ALA A 80 -3.53 -8.55 6.24
CA ALA A 80 -3.89 -9.42 7.36
C ALA A 80 -4.52 -8.62 8.51
N ALA A 81 -3.99 -7.44 8.83
CA ALA A 81 -4.54 -6.56 9.86
C ALA A 81 -5.95 -6.05 9.50
N ASP A 82 -6.16 -5.62 8.25
CA ASP A 82 -7.46 -5.14 7.76
C ASP A 82 -8.50 -6.26 7.75
N ALA A 83 -8.12 -7.49 7.35
CA ALA A 83 -8.99 -8.66 7.41
C ALA A 83 -9.34 -9.02 8.87
N ALA A 84 -8.35 -9.08 9.77
CA ALA A 84 -8.56 -9.38 11.19
C ALA A 84 -9.43 -8.31 11.90
N ARG A 85 -9.25 -7.04 11.55
CA ARG A 85 -10.12 -5.95 12.01
C ARG A 85 -11.54 -6.10 11.46
N GLY A 86 -11.67 -6.58 10.22
CA GLY A 86 -12.96 -6.93 9.60
C GLY A 86 -13.73 -7.98 10.41
N VAL A 87 -13.04 -9.04 10.88
CA VAL A 87 -13.63 -10.06 11.79
C VAL A 87 -14.23 -9.38 13.03
N VAL A 88 -13.44 -8.58 13.75
CA VAL A 88 -13.88 -7.88 14.96
C VAL A 88 -15.07 -6.96 14.67
N ALA A 89 -15.01 -6.20 13.58
CA ALA A 89 -16.05 -5.24 13.22
C ALA A 89 -17.38 -5.94 12.86
N LEU A 90 -17.33 -7.06 12.13
CA LEU A 90 -18.52 -7.81 11.74
C LEU A 90 -19.25 -8.41 12.94
N ASP A 91 -18.51 -8.93 13.91
CA ASP A 91 -19.04 -9.53 15.15
C ASP A 91 -19.64 -8.49 16.10
N VAL A 92 -19.04 -7.29 16.18
CA VAL A 92 -19.46 -6.26 17.14
C VAL A 92 -20.56 -5.35 16.57
N TYR A 93 -20.38 -4.82 15.36
CA TYR A 93 -21.26 -3.79 14.78
C TYR A 93 -22.44 -4.40 14.00
N GLN A 94 -23.18 -5.32 14.62
CA GLN A 94 -24.27 -6.08 13.99
C GLN A 94 -25.42 -5.20 13.43
N TRP A 95 -25.68 -4.05 14.05
CA TRP A 95 -26.79 -3.16 13.70
C TRP A 95 -26.43 -2.05 12.70
N GLU A 96 -25.16 -1.98 12.29
CA GLU A 96 -24.63 -0.92 11.43
C GLU A 96 -24.07 -1.51 10.14
N SER A 97 -23.91 -0.69 9.10
CA SER A 97 -23.22 -1.16 7.90
C SER A 97 -21.72 -1.24 8.15
N VAL A 98 -21.10 -2.38 7.88
CA VAL A 98 -19.66 -2.60 8.08
C VAL A 98 -18.98 -2.73 6.74
N HIS A 99 -17.91 -1.97 6.53
CA HIS A 99 -17.09 -2.06 5.32
C HIS A 99 -15.73 -2.71 5.65
N VAL A 100 -15.42 -3.79 4.95
CA VAL A 100 -14.11 -4.46 5.00
C VAL A 100 -13.43 -4.25 3.65
N PHE A 101 -12.24 -3.66 3.63
CA PHE A 101 -11.47 -3.36 2.43
C PHE A 101 -10.04 -3.87 2.59
N ILE A 102 -9.52 -4.54 1.56
CA ILE A 102 -8.17 -5.09 1.49
C ILE A 102 -7.42 -4.37 0.37
N ASP A 103 -6.56 -3.42 0.74
CA ASP A 103 -5.76 -2.60 -0.19
C ASP A 103 -4.86 -3.45 -1.09
N TYR A 104 -4.36 -4.59 -0.59
CA TYR A 104 -3.45 -5.47 -1.33
C TYR A 104 -4.06 -5.96 -2.66
N VAL A 105 -5.34 -6.35 -2.65
CA VAL A 105 -6.10 -6.79 -3.83
C VAL A 105 -7.05 -5.71 -4.38
N ASN A 106 -7.05 -4.51 -3.77
CA ASN A 106 -7.96 -3.41 -4.11
C ASN A 106 -9.44 -3.84 -4.16
N PHE A 107 -9.88 -4.58 -3.14
CA PHE A 107 -11.25 -5.09 -3.05
C PHE A 107 -11.83 -4.77 -1.67
N GLY A 108 -13.11 -4.42 -1.63
CA GLY A 108 -13.84 -4.37 -0.37
C GLY A 108 -15.31 -4.67 -0.53
N LEU A 109 -15.92 -5.05 0.58
CA LEU A 109 -17.31 -5.45 0.66
C LEU A 109 -17.99 -4.67 1.78
N THR A 110 -19.22 -4.23 1.51
CA THR A 110 -20.06 -3.56 2.50
C THR A 110 -21.18 -4.51 2.91
N TYR A 111 -21.17 -4.86 4.19
CA TYR A 111 -22.18 -5.69 4.83
C TYR A 111 -23.27 -4.80 5.42
N GLY A 112 -24.53 -5.08 5.08
CA GLY A 112 -25.68 -4.43 5.71
C GLY A 112 -25.87 -4.89 7.16
N PRO A 113 -26.76 -4.23 7.93
CA PRO A 113 -27.19 -4.69 9.25
C PRO A 113 -27.64 -6.17 9.21
N ALA A 114 -27.33 -6.94 10.26
CA ALA A 114 -27.73 -8.33 10.38
C ALA A 114 -28.80 -8.52 11.47
N ASP A 115 -29.79 -9.39 11.19
CA ASP A 115 -30.86 -9.74 12.13
C ASP A 115 -30.52 -10.98 13.01
N ASP A 116 -29.36 -11.60 12.80
CA ASP A 116 -28.94 -12.87 13.42
C ASP A 116 -28.32 -12.65 14.83
N PRO A 117 -28.60 -13.48 15.85
CA PRO A 117 -27.93 -13.42 17.16
C PRO A 117 -26.39 -13.41 17.09
N ARG A 118 -25.80 -12.60 17.99
CA ARG A 118 -24.36 -12.49 18.29
C ARG A 118 -23.57 -13.78 18.03
N GLN A 119 -22.60 -13.74 17.12
CA GLN A 119 -21.44 -14.61 17.26
C GLN A 119 -20.61 -14.12 18.46
N ASP A 120 -20.20 -15.03 19.32
CA ASP A 120 -19.46 -14.70 20.55
C ASP A 120 -18.01 -14.38 20.13
N LEU A 121 -17.68 -13.08 20.01
CA LEU A 121 -16.36 -12.62 19.59
C LEU A 121 -15.26 -13.33 20.37
N GLY A 122 -14.39 -14.05 19.65
CA GLY A 122 -13.25 -14.73 20.24
C GLY A 122 -12.25 -13.71 20.79
N ALA A 123 -11.90 -13.82 22.08
CA ALA A 123 -10.84 -12.97 22.65
C ALA A 123 -9.50 -13.13 21.93
N SER A 124 -9.27 -14.29 21.32
CA SER A 124 -8.09 -14.56 20.47
C SER A 124 -8.12 -13.71 19.19
N ASP A 125 -9.28 -13.58 18.54
CA ASP A 125 -9.41 -12.82 17.29
C ASP A 125 -9.26 -11.32 17.52
N TRP A 126 -9.84 -10.84 18.62
CA TRP A 126 -9.65 -9.45 19.04
C TRP A 126 -8.19 -9.14 19.37
N LEU A 127 -7.52 -10.00 20.16
CA LEU A 127 -6.09 -9.82 20.47
C LEU A 127 -5.22 -9.90 19.21
N ARG A 128 -5.51 -10.83 18.29
CA ARG A 128 -4.83 -10.93 16.99
C ARG A 128 -4.97 -9.63 16.20
N ALA A 129 -6.18 -9.09 16.09
CA ALA A 129 -6.42 -7.82 15.40
C ALA A 129 -5.66 -6.65 16.07
N LEU A 130 -5.67 -6.55 17.40
CA LEU A 130 -4.91 -5.53 18.13
C LEU A 130 -3.40 -5.68 17.91
N HIS A 131 -2.86 -6.90 18.02
CA HIS A 131 -1.44 -7.17 17.79
C HIS A 131 -1.03 -6.75 16.37
N LEU A 132 -1.83 -7.09 15.36
CA LEU A 132 -1.57 -6.67 13.98
C LEU A 132 -1.64 -5.14 13.81
N ALA A 133 -2.61 -4.48 14.43
CA ALA A 133 -2.69 -3.01 14.44
C ALA A 133 -1.47 -2.36 15.10
N ILE A 134 -0.94 -2.95 16.17
CA ILE A 134 0.30 -2.51 16.83
C ILE A 134 1.50 -2.69 15.90
N ILE A 135 1.68 -3.89 15.33
CA ILE A 135 2.81 -4.19 14.45
C ILE A 135 2.82 -3.26 13.23
N CYS A 136 1.66 -3.04 12.63
CA CYS A 136 1.45 -2.17 11.48
C CYS A 136 1.47 -0.67 11.81
N ASP A 137 1.67 -0.28 13.07
CA ASP A 137 1.72 1.12 13.53
C ASP A 137 0.40 1.89 13.30
N ARG A 138 -0.73 1.19 13.32
CA ARG A 138 -2.09 1.74 13.08
C ARG A 138 -2.91 1.90 14.36
N TYR A 139 -2.35 1.46 15.48
CA TYR A 139 -3.05 1.39 16.75
C TYR A 139 -3.58 2.75 17.24
N ASP A 140 -2.90 3.88 16.96
CA ASP A 140 -3.38 5.22 17.35
C ASP A 140 -4.60 5.64 16.52
N ALA A 141 -4.59 5.32 15.22
CA ALA A 141 -5.72 5.61 14.32
C ALA A 141 -6.94 4.72 14.62
N GLU A 142 -6.71 3.52 15.15
CA GLU A 142 -7.75 2.51 15.41
C GLU A 142 -8.11 2.38 16.91
N ALA A 143 -7.48 3.18 17.77
CA ALA A 143 -7.63 3.12 19.22
C ALA A 143 -9.09 3.25 19.69
N VAL A 144 -9.88 4.11 19.03
CA VAL A 144 -11.30 4.30 19.31
C VAL A 144 -12.08 3.02 19.01
N THR A 145 -11.91 2.45 17.83
CA THR A 145 -12.57 1.20 17.42
C THR A 145 -12.22 0.04 18.35
N PHE A 146 -10.94 -0.11 18.72
CA PHE A 146 -10.56 -1.14 19.69
C PHE A 146 -11.15 -0.85 21.09
N GLY A 147 -11.22 0.41 21.52
CA GLY A 147 -11.89 0.79 22.77
C GLY A 147 -13.37 0.43 22.82
N GLU A 148 -14.11 0.73 21.76
CA GLU A 148 -15.54 0.40 21.64
C GLU A 148 -15.76 -1.12 21.62
N THR A 149 -14.99 -1.83 20.80
CA THR A 149 -15.15 -3.28 20.59
C THR A 149 -14.68 -4.10 21.79
N ALA A 150 -13.77 -3.60 22.62
CA ALA A 150 -13.31 -4.28 23.83
C ALA A 150 -14.44 -4.57 24.83
N GLN A 151 -15.55 -3.82 24.80
CA GLN A 151 -16.73 -4.10 25.64
C GLN A 151 -17.36 -5.47 25.37
N ALA A 152 -17.18 -6.02 24.17
CA ALA A 152 -17.62 -7.36 23.84
C ALA A 152 -16.77 -8.45 24.52
N LEU A 153 -15.56 -8.12 24.99
CA LEU A 153 -14.67 -9.04 25.71
C LEU A 153 -14.96 -9.15 27.21
N ARG A 154 -16.01 -8.49 27.71
CA ARG A 154 -16.35 -8.52 29.13
C ARG A 154 -16.68 -9.94 29.58
N THR A 155 -16.18 -10.29 30.76
CA THR A 155 -16.37 -11.62 31.34
C THR A 155 -17.32 -11.55 32.52
N ASP A 156 -18.28 -12.47 32.55
CA ASP A 156 -19.17 -12.63 33.70
C ASP A 156 -18.41 -13.08 34.95
N VAL A 157 -18.99 -12.80 36.11
CA VAL A 157 -18.49 -13.28 37.41
C VAL A 157 -18.45 -14.82 37.39
N GLY A 158 -17.26 -15.39 37.58
CA GLY A 158 -17.04 -16.84 37.53
C GLY A 158 -16.60 -17.40 36.17
N ALA A 159 -16.33 -16.54 35.18
CA ALA A 159 -15.75 -16.98 33.91
C ALA A 159 -14.40 -17.72 34.12
N PRO A 160 -14.08 -18.73 33.28
CA PRO A 160 -12.81 -19.45 33.35
C PRO A 160 -11.60 -18.51 33.32
N LEU A 161 -10.53 -18.87 34.04
CA LEU A 161 -9.30 -18.07 34.15
C LEU A 161 -8.75 -17.69 32.77
N TRP A 162 -8.79 -18.61 31.80
CA TRP A 162 -8.31 -18.33 30.45
C TRP A 162 -9.06 -17.21 29.73
N LYS A 163 -10.38 -17.09 29.94
CA LYS A 163 -11.21 -16.04 29.33
C LYS A 163 -10.92 -14.70 30.01
N ARG A 164 -10.82 -14.70 31.35
CA ARG A 164 -10.45 -13.51 32.14
C ARG A 164 -9.03 -13.01 31.86
N ALA A 165 -8.08 -13.93 31.67
CA ALA A 165 -6.70 -13.61 31.31
C ALA A 165 -6.62 -12.91 29.94
N ALA A 166 -7.36 -13.42 28.94
CA ALA A 166 -7.42 -12.79 27.62
C ALA A 166 -8.02 -11.37 27.68
N SER A 167 -9.11 -11.19 28.42
CA SER A 167 -9.69 -9.84 28.64
C SER A 167 -8.75 -8.93 29.42
N GLY A 168 -8.02 -9.46 30.41
CA GLY A 168 -7.00 -8.73 31.17
C GLY A 168 -5.86 -8.24 30.26
N LEU A 169 -5.36 -9.10 29.36
CA LEU A 169 -4.38 -8.73 28.34
C LEU A 169 -4.91 -7.63 27.42
N ALA A 170 -6.13 -7.81 26.90
CA ALA A 170 -6.76 -6.85 26.00
C ALA A 170 -6.85 -5.45 26.63
N TYR A 171 -7.40 -5.36 27.85
CA TYR A 171 -7.51 -4.08 28.55
C TYR A 171 -6.16 -3.51 29.02
N GLY A 172 -5.20 -4.36 29.38
CA GLY A 172 -3.85 -3.92 29.75
C GLY A 172 -3.10 -3.30 28.57
N LEU A 173 -3.17 -3.94 27.40
CA LEU A 173 -2.58 -3.44 26.16
C LEU A 173 -3.30 -2.19 25.66
N LEU A 174 -4.64 -2.20 25.62
CA LEU A 174 -5.43 -1.05 25.19
C LEU A 174 -5.09 0.18 26.05
N ALA A 175 -5.09 0.04 27.37
CA ALA A 175 -4.77 1.13 28.28
C ALA A 175 -3.33 1.65 28.10
N TYR A 176 -2.36 0.76 27.80
CA TYR A 176 -0.99 1.18 27.50
C TYR A 176 -0.90 1.95 26.16
N VAL A 177 -1.58 1.45 25.14
CA VAL A 177 -1.57 1.97 23.77
C VAL A 177 -2.27 3.33 23.71
N ARG A 178 -3.47 3.39 24.26
CA ARG A 178 -4.22 4.62 24.39
C ARG A 178 -3.41 5.61 25.29
N GLY A 179 -2.97 5.18 26.46
CA GLY A 179 -2.44 6.11 27.46
C GLY A 179 -3.50 6.40 28.52
N TYR A 180 -3.21 7.32 29.44
CA TYR A 180 -4.04 7.51 30.65
C TYR A 180 -4.47 8.97 30.83
N ASP A 181 -4.40 9.78 29.77
CA ASP A 181 -4.63 11.23 29.78
C ASP A 181 -5.90 11.60 28.98
N TYR A 182 -6.97 10.83 29.19
CA TYR A 182 -8.27 11.05 28.57
C TYR A 182 -9.28 11.47 29.63
N ASP A 183 -10.28 12.25 29.20
CA ASP A 183 -11.40 12.58 30.08
C ASP A 183 -12.05 11.27 30.59
N GLU A 184 -12.37 11.20 31.89
CA GLU A 184 -12.98 10.01 32.52
C GLU A 184 -14.30 9.60 31.82
N ASP A 185 -14.94 10.55 31.12
CA ASP A 185 -16.15 10.36 30.32
C ASP A 185 -15.90 9.59 28.99
N ASP A 186 -14.64 9.52 28.51
CA ASP A 186 -14.23 8.80 27.28
C ASP A 186 -13.81 7.33 27.53
N ARG A 187 -14.01 6.84 28.76
CA ARG A 187 -13.69 5.48 29.19
C ARG A 187 -14.74 4.49 28.71
N TYR A 188 -14.31 3.40 28.06
CA TYR A 188 -15.21 2.32 27.67
C TYR A 188 -15.35 1.28 28.79
N GLY A 189 -16.25 1.54 29.74
CA GLY A 189 -16.65 0.58 30.77
C GLY A 189 -15.55 0.24 31.77
N ASP A 190 -15.09 -1.02 31.76
CA ASP A 190 -14.18 -1.56 32.79
C ASP A 190 -12.69 -1.23 32.56
N GLU A 191 -12.31 -0.49 31.51
CA GLU A 191 -10.91 -0.19 31.16
C GLU A 191 -10.09 0.40 32.34
N PRO A 192 -8.85 -0.01 32.64
CA PRO A 192 -8.08 0.54 33.76
C PRO A 192 -7.83 2.05 33.64
N ILE A 193 -7.94 2.80 34.75
CA ILE A 193 -7.83 4.27 34.76
C ILE A 193 -6.37 4.74 34.70
N ASN A 194 -5.42 3.93 35.18
CA ASN A 194 -3.99 4.27 35.19
C ASN A 194 -3.11 3.01 35.06
N ARG A 195 -1.80 3.20 34.80
CA ARG A 195 -0.81 2.11 34.70
C ARG A 195 -0.83 1.21 35.94
N ALA A 196 -0.99 1.78 37.13
CA ALA A 196 -0.96 1.03 38.39
C ALA A 196 -2.19 0.13 38.56
N GLU A 197 -3.38 0.60 38.18
CA GLU A 197 -4.60 -0.20 38.19
C GLU A 197 -4.52 -1.34 37.16
N ALA A 198 -4.03 -1.04 35.94
CA ALA A 198 -3.82 -2.07 34.92
C ALA A 198 -2.84 -3.14 35.43
N ALA A 199 -1.69 -2.74 35.97
CA ALA A 199 -0.70 -3.65 36.53
C ALA A 199 -1.26 -4.48 37.68
N ALA A 200 -2.02 -3.88 38.61
CA ALA A 200 -2.61 -4.59 39.74
C ALA A 200 -3.63 -5.66 39.31
N ARG A 201 -4.40 -5.40 38.25
CA ARG A 201 -5.33 -6.39 37.68
C ARG A 201 -4.57 -7.57 37.06
N LEU A 202 -3.48 -7.30 36.35
CA LEU A 202 -2.61 -8.36 35.81
C LEU A 202 -1.92 -9.15 36.94
N ASP A 203 -1.45 -8.47 37.99
CA ASP A 203 -0.86 -9.11 39.17
C ASP A 203 -1.84 -10.10 39.82
N ALA A 204 -3.13 -9.75 39.94
CA ALA A 204 -4.17 -10.64 40.47
C ALA A 204 -4.38 -11.89 39.58
N LEU A 205 -4.45 -11.71 38.26
CA LEU A 205 -4.60 -12.81 37.30
C LEU A 205 -3.36 -13.74 37.29
N ILE A 206 -2.17 -13.16 37.37
CA ILE A 206 -0.91 -13.91 37.46
C ILE A 206 -0.89 -14.72 38.75
N ALA A 207 -1.23 -14.11 39.89
CA ALA A 207 -1.22 -14.77 41.20
C ALA A 207 -2.19 -15.96 41.27
N GLU A 208 -3.36 -15.83 40.65
CA GLU A 208 -4.34 -16.92 40.52
C GLU A 208 -3.80 -18.04 39.61
N ALA A 209 -3.22 -17.69 38.46
CA ALA A 209 -2.64 -18.65 37.52
C ALA A 209 -1.45 -19.44 38.10
N THR A 210 -0.64 -18.80 38.96
CA THR A 210 0.51 -19.44 39.61
C THR A 210 0.15 -20.17 40.92
N GLY A 211 -1.13 -20.15 41.34
CA GLY A 211 -1.59 -20.81 42.57
C GLY A 211 -1.05 -20.18 43.86
N THR A 212 -0.69 -18.90 43.82
CA THR A 212 -0.12 -18.15 44.96
C THR A 212 -1.16 -17.48 45.85
N ASP A 213 -2.46 -17.67 45.56
CA ASP A 213 -3.53 -17.17 46.42
C ASP A 213 -3.78 -18.11 47.62
N THR A 214 -3.27 -17.72 48.79
CA THR A 214 -3.53 -18.39 50.08
C THR A 214 -4.83 -17.92 50.77
N GLY A 215 -5.77 -17.32 50.05
CA GLY A 215 -6.99 -16.73 50.62
C GLY A 215 -8.31 -17.38 50.18
N THR A 216 -8.83 -18.32 50.98
CA THR A 216 -10.26 -18.72 51.03
C THR A 216 -10.81 -19.55 49.85
N SER A 217 -10.41 -20.82 49.80
CA SER A 217 -11.11 -21.86 49.03
C SER A 217 -12.44 -22.24 49.69
N THR A 218 -13.56 -21.84 49.07
CA THR A 218 -14.84 -22.56 49.15
C THR A 218 -15.44 -22.67 47.75
N GLY A 219 -15.21 -23.80 47.07
CA GLY A 219 -15.82 -24.07 45.77
C GLY A 219 -15.24 -25.30 45.08
N THR A 220 -15.87 -26.44 45.34
CA THR A 220 -15.87 -27.73 44.63
C THR A 220 -15.00 -27.84 43.36
N SER A 221 -13.94 -28.63 43.44
CA SER A 221 -13.16 -29.07 42.29
C SER A 221 -14.00 -30.03 41.43
N THR A 222 -14.48 -29.55 40.29
CA THR A 222 -14.74 -30.40 39.13
C THR A 222 -13.56 -30.27 38.19
N ASP A 223 -12.74 -31.31 38.25
CA ASP A 223 -11.75 -31.72 37.27
C ASP A 223 -12.23 -31.45 35.83
N THR A 224 -11.73 -30.37 35.25
CA THR A 224 -11.70 -30.16 33.80
C THR A 224 -10.24 -29.94 33.49
N GLY A 225 -9.61 -30.90 32.81
CA GLY A 225 -8.19 -30.88 32.47
C GLY A 225 -7.82 -29.69 31.58
N THR A 226 -7.62 -28.53 32.19
CA THR A 226 -7.01 -27.37 31.57
C THR A 226 -5.51 -27.63 31.47
N ASP A 227 -5.02 -27.61 30.23
CA ASP A 227 -3.64 -27.91 29.87
C ASP A 227 -2.69 -26.92 30.58
N THR A 228 -1.91 -27.39 31.57
CA THR A 228 -0.93 -26.61 32.35
C THR A 228 0.04 -25.81 31.46
N ARG A 229 0.24 -26.29 30.23
CA ARG A 229 1.00 -25.68 29.14
C ARG A 229 0.39 -24.38 28.57
N THR A 230 -0.93 -24.25 28.61
CA THR A 230 -1.67 -23.07 28.13
C THR A 230 -1.71 -21.99 29.21
N ASP A 231 -1.82 -22.38 30.47
CA ASP A 231 -1.79 -21.46 31.61
C ASP A 231 -0.41 -20.81 31.74
N ALA A 232 0.68 -21.58 31.62
CA ALA A 232 2.04 -21.06 31.63
C ALA A 232 2.34 -20.03 30.52
N TRP A 233 1.77 -20.23 29.32
CA TRP A 233 1.86 -19.26 28.22
C TRP A 233 1.20 -17.93 28.58
N ARG A 234 -0.07 -17.98 29.01
CA ARG A 234 -0.81 -16.78 29.37
C ARG A 234 -0.17 -16.05 30.54
N THR A 235 0.39 -16.77 31.51
CA THR A 235 1.16 -16.16 32.60
C THR A 235 2.39 -15.41 32.09
N ALA A 236 3.11 -15.94 31.11
CA ALA A 236 4.28 -15.27 30.52
C ALA A 236 3.87 -13.99 29.78
N GLU A 237 2.81 -14.04 28.99
CA GLU A 237 2.27 -12.88 28.27
C GLU A 237 1.77 -11.80 29.25
N LEU A 238 0.95 -12.18 30.24
CA LEU A 238 0.46 -11.28 31.31
C LEU A 238 1.62 -10.61 32.04
N SER A 239 2.65 -11.38 32.41
CA SER A 239 3.84 -10.86 33.09
C SER A 239 4.62 -9.87 32.23
N THR A 240 4.67 -10.10 30.92
CA THR A 240 5.38 -9.22 29.97
C THR A 240 4.64 -7.90 29.77
N VAL A 241 3.31 -7.93 29.61
CA VAL A 241 2.48 -6.72 29.57
C VAL A 241 2.58 -5.95 30.89
N ARG A 242 2.53 -6.66 32.03
CA ARG A 242 2.70 -6.06 33.35
C ARG A 242 4.06 -5.36 33.48
N ALA A 243 5.14 -5.98 33.04
CA ALA A 243 6.47 -5.39 33.06
C ALA A 243 6.56 -4.11 32.22
N LEU A 244 5.94 -4.12 31.03
CA LEU A 244 5.80 -2.94 30.17
C LEU A 244 5.05 -1.80 30.88
N LEU A 245 3.91 -2.11 31.51
CA LEU A 245 3.12 -1.14 32.28
C LEU A 245 3.90 -0.55 33.46
N THR A 246 4.74 -1.34 34.13
CA THR A 246 5.52 -0.88 35.29
C THR A 246 6.88 -0.26 34.95
N GLY A 247 7.27 -0.24 33.67
CA GLY A 247 8.58 0.25 33.25
C GLY A 247 9.75 -0.68 33.62
N ASP A 248 9.48 -1.96 33.87
CA ASP A 248 10.49 -2.95 34.28
C ASP A 248 11.12 -3.61 33.05
N ARG A 249 12.20 -3.01 32.55
CA ARG A 249 12.88 -3.44 31.33
C ARG A 249 13.44 -4.88 31.43
N ASP A 250 13.98 -5.26 32.59
CA ASP A 250 14.61 -6.57 32.76
C ASP A 250 13.54 -7.67 32.84
N ALA A 251 12.46 -7.43 33.60
CA ALA A 251 11.33 -8.37 33.65
C ALA A 251 10.62 -8.50 32.30
N PHE A 252 10.51 -7.40 31.54
CA PHE A 252 9.97 -7.41 30.18
C PHE A 252 10.80 -8.30 29.26
N ARG A 253 12.13 -8.12 29.27
CA ARG A 253 13.05 -8.91 28.46
C ARG A 253 12.96 -10.40 28.80
N ASP A 254 12.96 -10.74 30.09
CA ASP A 254 12.85 -12.14 30.54
C ASP A 254 11.49 -12.75 30.17
N GLY A 255 10.42 -11.95 30.21
CA GLY A 255 9.08 -12.32 29.74
C GLY A 255 9.07 -12.65 28.25
N LEU A 256 9.65 -11.77 27.42
CA LEU A 256 9.74 -11.95 25.98
C LEU A 256 10.57 -13.20 25.60
N ILE A 257 11.66 -13.48 26.31
CA ILE A 257 12.45 -14.72 26.13
C ILE A 257 11.57 -15.95 26.38
N ARG A 258 10.83 -15.97 27.50
CA ARG A 258 9.92 -17.09 27.84
C ARG A 258 8.82 -17.28 26.80
N MET A 259 8.23 -16.19 26.29
CA MET A 259 7.23 -16.24 25.22
C MET A 259 7.82 -16.89 23.96
N LEU A 260 9.00 -16.45 23.51
CA LEU A 260 9.63 -16.98 22.30
C LEU A 260 10.08 -18.44 22.41
N ASP A 261 10.69 -18.82 23.55
CA ASP A 261 11.05 -20.22 23.79
C ASP A 261 9.81 -21.12 23.80
N ARG A 262 8.74 -20.67 24.46
CA ARG A 262 7.48 -21.39 24.51
C ARG A 262 6.82 -21.50 23.14
N HIS A 263 6.82 -20.41 22.37
CA HIS A 263 6.30 -20.38 21.01
C HIS A 263 7.04 -21.39 20.11
N ARG A 264 8.37 -21.49 20.23
CA ARG A 264 9.16 -22.51 19.55
C ARG A 264 8.73 -23.91 19.96
N GLU A 265 8.58 -24.20 21.25
CA GLU A 265 8.18 -25.53 21.73
C GLU A 265 6.81 -25.98 21.23
N VAL A 266 5.84 -25.07 21.13
CA VAL A 266 4.48 -25.38 20.70
C VAL A 266 4.42 -25.63 19.19
N ASN A 267 5.16 -24.84 18.42
CA ASN A 267 5.09 -24.87 16.95
C ASN A 267 6.18 -25.76 16.31
N SER A 268 7.09 -26.34 17.10
CA SER A 268 8.06 -27.30 16.58
C SER A 268 7.37 -28.60 16.16
N GLY A 269 7.36 -28.89 14.85
CA GLY A 269 6.84 -30.15 14.34
C GLY A 269 6.61 -30.14 12.83
N PRO A 270 6.27 -31.31 12.25
CA PRO A 270 6.05 -31.44 10.81
C PRO A 270 4.79 -30.73 10.31
N THR A 271 3.90 -30.31 11.22
CA THR A 271 2.65 -29.59 10.91
C THR A 271 2.77 -28.08 11.09
N ALA A 272 3.95 -27.55 11.41
CA ALA A 272 4.19 -26.12 11.53
C ALA A 272 3.76 -25.40 10.24
N SER A 273 2.94 -24.37 10.39
CA SER A 273 2.52 -23.51 9.28
C SER A 273 3.50 -22.34 9.13
N PRO A 274 3.66 -21.77 7.93
CA PRO A 274 4.51 -20.60 7.75
C PRO A 274 4.16 -19.44 8.71
N ARG A 275 2.87 -19.17 8.98
CA ARG A 275 2.43 -18.12 9.91
C ARG A 275 2.96 -18.31 11.33
N SER A 276 3.25 -19.55 11.76
CA SER A 276 3.83 -19.77 13.10
C SER A 276 5.24 -19.20 13.22
N LEU A 277 5.89 -18.80 12.14
CA LEU A 277 7.16 -18.05 12.19
C LEU A 277 6.98 -16.60 12.69
N LEU A 278 5.74 -16.14 12.86
CA LEU A 278 5.39 -14.79 13.31
C LEU A 278 4.60 -14.84 14.64
N PRO A 279 5.27 -14.89 15.81
CA PRO A 279 4.59 -14.73 17.10
C PRO A 279 4.11 -13.28 17.27
N LEU A 280 2.89 -13.01 16.79
CA LEU A 280 2.33 -11.64 16.68
C LEU A 280 2.30 -10.90 18.02
N ASP A 281 2.01 -11.60 19.09
CA ASP A 281 2.04 -11.10 20.46
C ASP A 281 3.45 -10.63 20.87
N ALA A 282 4.47 -11.48 20.68
CA ALA A 282 5.85 -11.15 21.00
C ALA A 282 6.38 -10.00 20.13
N ILE A 283 6.03 -9.99 18.83
CA ILE A 283 6.41 -8.91 17.90
C ILE A 283 5.73 -7.59 18.31
N ALA A 284 4.43 -7.61 18.62
CA ALA A 284 3.69 -6.42 19.05
C ALA A 284 4.27 -5.82 20.34
N LEU A 285 4.57 -6.66 21.34
CA LEU A 285 5.19 -6.21 22.59
C LEU A 285 6.60 -5.64 22.36
N ALA A 286 7.42 -6.32 21.55
CA ALA A 286 8.75 -5.82 21.19
C ALA A 286 8.66 -4.48 20.44
N ALA A 287 7.66 -4.32 19.55
CA ALA A 287 7.40 -3.09 18.83
C ALA A 287 7.01 -1.95 19.79
N LEU A 288 6.11 -2.18 20.75
CA LEU A 288 5.76 -1.18 21.77
C LEU A 288 6.98 -0.77 22.61
N ALA A 289 7.74 -1.74 23.12
CA ALA A 289 8.93 -1.46 23.93
C ALA A 289 9.99 -0.67 23.15
N THR A 290 10.20 -0.99 21.87
CA THR A 290 11.19 -0.32 21.02
C THR A 290 10.72 1.07 20.59
N ARG A 291 9.50 1.19 20.08
CA ARG A 291 8.99 2.42 19.46
C ARG A 291 8.54 3.47 20.49
N ARG A 292 7.96 3.05 21.62
CA ARG A 292 7.46 3.97 22.66
C ARG A 292 8.42 4.20 23.81
N GLU A 293 9.11 3.16 24.29
CA GLU A 293 10.01 3.27 25.45
C GLU A 293 11.49 3.39 25.06
N GLY A 294 11.83 3.20 23.77
CA GLY A 294 13.22 3.21 23.30
C GLY A 294 14.04 2.02 23.82
N TRP A 295 13.38 0.94 24.25
CA TRP A 295 14.05 -0.25 24.78
C TRP A 295 14.50 -1.15 23.65
N GLU A 296 15.82 -1.36 23.53
CA GLU A 296 16.33 -2.45 22.70
C GLU A 296 15.97 -3.81 23.35
N PRO A 297 15.34 -4.75 22.61
CA PRO A 297 14.95 -6.05 23.15
C PRO A 297 16.13 -6.87 23.72
N GLY A 298 17.33 -6.70 23.16
CA GLY A 298 18.51 -7.47 23.57
C GLY A 298 18.40 -8.97 23.24
N ILE A 299 17.55 -9.32 22.28
CA ILE A 299 17.29 -10.68 21.81
C ILE A 299 17.63 -10.73 20.32
N GLU A 300 18.51 -11.65 19.94
CA GLU A 300 18.78 -11.97 18.54
C GLU A 300 17.93 -13.18 18.18
N SER A 301 16.84 -12.94 17.44
CA SER A 301 15.90 -13.97 17.05
C SER A 301 15.19 -13.56 15.78
N ALA A 302 15.17 -14.45 14.80
CA ALA A 302 14.45 -14.22 13.58
C ALA A 302 12.90 -14.33 13.73
N TYR A 303 12.40 -14.62 14.94
CA TYR A 303 10.99 -14.40 15.30
C TYR A 303 10.65 -12.91 15.50
N LEU A 304 11.66 -12.06 15.64
CA LEU A 304 11.51 -10.61 15.82
C LEU A 304 12.13 -9.88 14.62
N PRO A 305 11.50 -9.92 13.42
CA PRO A 305 12.01 -9.19 12.26
C PRO A 305 12.23 -7.71 12.58
N GLU A 306 13.41 -7.17 12.25
CA GLU A 306 13.79 -5.81 12.63
C GLU A 306 12.74 -4.80 12.16
N THR A 307 12.28 -4.87 10.90
CA THR A 307 11.32 -3.88 10.39
C THR A 307 9.93 -3.97 11.01
N LEU A 308 9.54 -5.14 11.53
CA LEU A 308 8.28 -5.28 12.27
C LEU A 308 8.39 -4.78 13.70
N VAL A 309 9.59 -4.82 14.31
CA VAL A 309 9.82 -4.28 15.65
C VAL A 309 10.04 -2.77 15.61
N THR A 310 10.95 -2.29 14.76
CA THR A 310 11.32 -0.87 14.69
C THR A 310 10.40 -0.03 13.80
N GLY A 311 9.55 -0.69 13.00
CA GLY A 311 8.85 -0.08 11.87
C GLY A 311 9.74 -0.03 10.62
N ARG A 312 9.11 -0.09 9.43
CA ARG A 312 9.80 0.07 8.15
C ARG A 312 10.33 1.50 8.04
N ARG A 313 11.64 1.68 8.20
CA ARG A 313 12.31 2.95 7.88
C ARG A 313 12.45 3.05 6.36
N THR A 314 11.63 3.89 5.72
CA THR A 314 11.95 4.35 4.38
C THR A 314 13.05 5.41 4.48
N ALA A 315 13.93 5.51 3.48
CA ALA A 315 15.06 6.45 3.51
C ALA A 315 14.64 7.94 3.51
N GLY A 316 13.34 8.23 3.52
CA GLY A 316 12.78 9.55 3.25
C GLY A 316 12.99 9.99 1.80
N PRO A 317 12.33 11.07 1.36
CA PRO A 317 12.61 11.64 0.06
C PRO A 317 14.04 12.21 0.03
N ARG A 318 14.73 12.09 -1.11
CA ARG A 318 16.03 12.73 -1.35
C ARG A 318 15.90 14.24 -1.47
N VAL A 319 14.70 14.77 -1.74
CA VAL A 319 14.43 16.20 -1.81
C VAL A 319 12.96 16.53 -1.49
N GLY A 320 12.74 17.62 -0.76
CA GLY A 320 11.41 18.19 -0.54
C GLY A 320 10.91 19.04 -1.72
N PRO A 321 9.68 19.58 -1.63
CA PRO A 321 9.13 20.44 -2.67
C PRO A 321 10.03 21.63 -3.00
N TYR A 322 10.09 22.05 -4.27
CA TYR A 322 10.83 23.24 -4.71
C TYR A 322 12.29 23.29 -4.21
N GLY A 323 12.98 22.16 -4.26
CA GLY A 323 14.39 22.05 -3.94
C GLY A 323 14.75 22.11 -2.45
N GLN A 324 13.76 22.10 -1.56
CA GLN A 324 14.00 22.15 -0.12
C GLN A 324 14.55 20.83 0.41
N ASP A 325 15.28 20.89 1.53
CA ASP A 325 15.71 19.70 2.29
C ASP A 325 16.44 18.62 1.47
N LYS A 326 17.26 19.03 0.49
CA LYS A 326 18.07 18.11 -0.31
C LYS A 326 18.95 17.24 0.61
N ASN A 327 18.86 15.93 0.45
CA ASN A 327 19.70 14.98 1.16
C ASN A 327 21.17 15.22 0.76
N PRO A 328 22.06 15.58 1.72
CA PRO A 328 23.44 15.93 1.41
C PRO A 328 24.24 14.78 0.79
N ALA A 329 23.97 13.53 1.18
CA ALA A 329 24.67 12.37 0.65
C ALA A 329 24.27 12.09 -0.81
N ALA A 330 22.98 12.16 -1.11
CA ALA A 330 22.47 12.00 -2.49
C ALA A 330 22.95 13.14 -3.40
N LEU A 331 23.00 14.37 -2.90
CA LEU A 331 23.54 15.51 -3.65
C LEU A 331 25.04 15.37 -3.94
N ALA A 332 25.81 14.86 -2.97
CA ALA A 332 27.23 14.59 -3.15
C ALA A 332 27.48 13.49 -4.20
N GLU A 333 26.62 12.46 -4.25
CA GLU A 333 26.67 11.43 -5.29
C GLU A 333 26.45 12.03 -6.69
N LEU A 334 25.41 12.86 -6.83
CA LEU A 334 25.06 13.54 -8.07
C LEU A 334 26.18 14.47 -8.55
N THR A 335 26.72 15.30 -7.66
CA THR A 335 27.78 16.28 -7.97
C THR A 335 29.10 15.61 -8.35
N ALA A 336 29.35 14.40 -7.87
CA ALA A 336 30.52 13.60 -8.26
C ALA A 336 30.46 13.09 -9.71
N GLY A 337 29.45 13.49 -10.50
CA GLY A 337 29.28 13.06 -11.89
C GLY A 337 28.78 11.63 -12.02
N ARG A 338 28.30 11.02 -10.92
CA ARG A 338 27.68 9.69 -10.94
C ARG A 338 26.22 9.83 -11.32
N SER A 339 25.78 9.03 -12.29
CA SER A 339 24.36 8.91 -12.58
C SER A 339 23.69 8.03 -11.52
N LEU A 340 22.57 8.50 -10.97
CA LEU A 340 21.75 7.68 -10.08
C LEU A 340 21.14 6.55 -10.91
N THR A 341 21.30 5.30 -10.48
CA THR A 341 20.79 4.14 -11.21
C THR A 341 19.66 3.48 -10.44
N ILE A 342 18.46 3.47 -11.03
CA ILE A 342 17.29 2.80 -10.48
C ILE A 342 16.97 1.59 -11.35
N ALA A 343 17.28 0.39 -10.86
CA ALA A 343 17.01 -0.85 -11.59
C ALA A 343 15.52 -1.24 -11.51
N ARG A 344 14.98 -1.75 -12.62
CA ARG A 344 13.68 -2.41 -12.65
C ARG A 344 13.89 -3.88 -12.24
N PRO A 345 13.17 -4.40 -11.23
CA PRO A 345 13.19 -5.83 -10.95
C PRO A 345 12.77 -6.64 -12.18
N PRO A 346 13.13 -7.92 -12.30
CA PRO A 346 12.58 -8.78 -13.34
C PRO A 346 11.05 -8.65 -13.35
N ALA A 347 10.48 -8.28 -14.50
CA ALA A 347 9.04 -8.04 -14.58
C ALA A 347 8.30 -9.37 -14.35
N GLY A 348 7.27 -9.35 -13.49
CA GLY A 348 6.31 -10.44 -13.36
C GLY A 348 5.45 -10.57 -14.62
N TRP A 349 5.28 -9.45 -15.34
CA TRP A 349 4.67 -9.42 -16.66
C TRP A 349 5.32 -10.42 -17.62
N THR A 350 4.58 -11.48 -17.91
CA THR A 350 4.94 -12.43 -18.96
C THR A 350 4.26 -11.97 -20.24
N PRO A 351 5.01 -11.67 -21.32
CA PRO A 351 4.40 -11.33 -22.59
C PRO A 351 3.47 -12.48 -23.01
N PRO A 352 2.26 -12.19 -23.51
CA PRO A 352 1.44 -13.23 -24.11
C PRO A 352 2.27 -14.00 -25.13
N SER A 353 1.99 -15.30 -25.32
CA SER A 353 2.74 -16.19 -26.23
C SER A 353 2.88 -15.69 -27.67
N GLU A 354 2.15 -14.63 -28.02
CA GLU A 354 2.33 -13.82 -29.22
C GLU A 354 2.93 -12.46 -28.81
N GLU A 355 4.16 -12.19 -29.24
CA GLU A 355 4.97 -10.95 -29.04
C GLU A 355 4.30 -9.65 -29.58
N VAL A 356 3.01 -9.68 -29.91
CA VAL A 356 2.31 -8.76 -30.83
C VAL A 356 0.85 -8.49 -30.40
N VAL A 357 0.38 -8.90 -29.21
CA VAL A 357 -1.05 -8.69 -28.84
C VAL A 357 -1.43 -7.21 -28.91
N PHE A 358 -0.64 -6.32 -28.30
CA PHE A 358 -0.92 -4.88 -28.37
C PHE A 358 -0.71 -4.28 -29.76
N ASP A 359 0.29 -4.73 -30.51
CA ASP A 359 0.47 -4.31 -31.91
C ASP A 359 -0.73 -4.71 -32.78
N ARG A 360 -1.26 -5.92 -32.60
CA ARG A 360 -2.41 -6.43 -33.35
C ARG A 360 -3.68 -5.65 -32.98
N ILE A 361 -3.91 -5.41 -31.70
CA ILE A 361 -5.06 -4.64 -31.22
C ILE A 361 -4.98 -3.20 -31.74
N ALA A 362 -3.83 -2.54 -31.57
CA ALA A 362 -3.57 -1.19 -32.08
C ALA A 362 -3.80 -1.10 -33.59
N ALA A 363 -3.18 -1.99 -34.38
CA ALA A 363 -3.36 -2.01 -35.84
C ALA A 363 -4.82 -2.24 -36.25
N LYS A 364 -5.54 -3.14 -35.55
CA LYS A 364 -6.97 -3.39 -35.81
C LYS A 364 -7.81 -2.13 -35.54
N GLN A 365 -7.60 -1.46 -34.42
CA GLN A 365 -8.38 -0.27 -34.05
C GLN A 365 -8.08 0.92 -34.97
N LEU A 366 -6.84 1.09 -35.42
CA LEU A 366 -6.51 2.09 -36.43
C LEU A 366 -7.12 1.77 -37.80
N ALA A 367 -7.16 0.50 -38.19
CA ALA A 367 -7.82 0.08 -39.43
C ALA A 367 -9.34 0.35 -39.37
N GLU A 368 -9.97 0.11 -38.23
CA GLU A 368 -11.40 0.40 -38.02
C GLU A 368 -11.72 1.91 -38.14
N LEU A 369 -10.82 2.79 -37.70
CA LEU A 369 -10.97 4.25 -37.90
C LEU A 369 -10.88 4.69 -39.38
N ALA A 370 -10.16 3.92 -40.20
CA ALA A 370 -9.97 4.20 -41.62
C ALA A 370 -10.98 3.48 -42.53
N ASP A 371 -11.80 2.58 -41.98
CA ASP A 371 -12.77 1.78 -42.72
C ASP A 371 -14.01 2.62 -43.08
N PRO A 372 -14.32 2.83 -44.37
CA PRO A 372 -15.51 3.56 -44.80
C PRO A 372 -16.84 2.92 -44.36
N GLU A 373 -16.84 1.62 -44.04
CA GLU A 373 -18.03 0.88 -43.61
C GLU A 373 -18.17 0.81 -42.07
N ALA A 374 -17.18 1.29 -41.31
CA ALA A 374 -17.23 1.26 -39.85
C ALA A 374 -18.23 2.28 -39.28
N ASP A 375 -18.78 1.95 -38.11
CA ASP A 375 -19.55 2.89 -37.31
C ASP A 375 -18.61 3.94 -36.70
N LEU A 376 -18.37 5.02 -37.44
CA LEU A 376 -17.48 6.11 -37.02
C LEU A 376 -17.95 6.81 -35.73
N HIS A 377 -19.24 6.75 -35.39
CA HIS A 377 -19.70 7.30 -34.12
C HIS A 377 -19.22 6.44 -32.95
N LEU A 378 -19.36 5.11 -33.05
CA LEU A 378 -18.82 4.18 -32.07
C LEU A 378 -17.29 4.26 -32.01
N ALA A 379 -16.61 4.23 -33.15
CA ALA A 379 -15.14 4.31 -33.21
C ALA A 379 -14.62 5.60 -32.56
N THR A 380 -15.30 6.74 -32.78
CA THR A 380 -14.95 8.02 -32.15
C THR A 380 -15.15 8.00 -30.63
N ARG A 381 -16.22 7.36 -30.14
CA ARG A 381 -16.41 7.15 -28.69
C ARG A 381 -15.32 6.28 -28.08
N MET A 382 -14.73 5.37 -28.87
CA MET A 382 -13.69 4.44 -28.43
C MET A 382 -12.26 4.98 -28.53
N LEU A 383 -12.06 6.20 -29.06
CA LEU A 383 -10.72 6.81 -29.17
C LEU A 383 -9.87 6.76 -27.89
N PRO A 384 -10.41 6.96 -26.66
CA PRO A 384 -9.60 6.83 -25.46
C PRO A 384 -9.12 5.40 -25.19
N SER A 385 -9.94 4.41 -25.53
CA SER A 385 -9.53 3.01 -25.46
C SER A 385 -8.42 2.75 -26.49
N THR A 386 -8.55 3.28 -27.71
CA THR A 386 -7.51 3.16 -28.75
C THR A 386 -6.20 3.81 -28.30
N MET A 387 -6.27 5.02 -27.74
CA MET A 387 -5.11 5.70 -27.13
C MET A 387 -4.47 4.83 -26.03
N ARG A 388 -5.28 4.25 -25.14
CA ARG A 388 -4.79 3.35 -24.08
C ARG A 388 -4.08 2.13 -24.65
N TYR A 389 -4.55 1.56 -25.77
CA TYR A 389 -3.85 0.44 -26.39
C TYR A 389 -2.52 0.84 -27.03
N GLU A 390 -2.39 2.06 -27.55
CA GLU A 390 -1.10 2.59 -27.99
C GLU A 390 -0.13 2.84 -26.82
N THR A 391 -0.61 3.31 -25.66
CA THR A 391 0.25 3.42 -24.46
C THR A 391 0.68 2.05 -23.95
N LEU A 392 -0.22 1.06 -23.94
CA LEU A 392 0.11 -0.33 -23.59
C LEU A 392 1.07 -0.97 -24.61
N ARG A 393 0.93 -0.64 -25.90
CA ARG A 393 1.87 -1.05 -26.95
C ARG A 393 3.26 -0.48 -26.70
N PHE A 394 3.37 0.79 -26.35
CA PHE A 394 4.64 1.40 -25.96
C PHE A 394 5.26 0.71 -24.73
N GLN A 395 4.50 0.58 -23.64
CA GLN A 395 4.96 -0.07 -22.40
C GLN A 395 5.38 -1.52 -22.65
N GLY A 396 4.58 -2.33 -23.35
CA GLY A 396 4.92 -3.71 -23.68
C GLY A 396 6.18 -3.83 -24.55
N ARG A 397 6.42 -2.89 -25.47
CA ARG A 397 7.65 -2.85 -26.27
C ARG A 397 8.89 -2.49 -25.45
N SER A 398 8.74 -1.66 -24.42
CA SER A 398 9.85 -1.31 -23.51
C SER A 398 10.40 -2.50 -22.71
N TYR A 399 9.66 -3.62 -22.65
CA TYR A 399 10.18 -4.87 -22.09
C TYR A 399 11.30 -5.46 -22.97
N PHE A 400 11.11 -5.45 -24.29
CA PHE A 400 12.08 -6.01 -25.25
C PHE A 400 13.20 -5.03 -25.60
N ASP A 401 12.95 -3.73 -25.49
CA ASP A 401 13.89 -2.66 -25.78
C ASP A 401 13.78 -1.55 -24.72
N PRO A 402 14.40 -1.76 -23.53
CA PRO A 402 14.32 -0.79 -22.42
C PRO A 402 15.02 0.54 -22.72
N ASP A 403 15.92 0.59 -23.71
CA ASP A 403 16.59 1.82 -24.12
C ASP A 403 15.70 2.71 -25.01
N GLY A 404 14.63 2.16 -25.59
CA GLY A 404 13.67 2.90 -26.43
C GLY A 404 14.21 3.24 -27.83
N SER A 405 15.10 2.41 -28.36
CA SER A 405 15.71 2.58 -29.68
C SER A 405 14.79 2.14 -30.84
N ASP A 406 13.82 1.29 -30.57
CA ASP A 406 12.82 0.81 -31.53
C ASP A 406 11.92 1.97 -31.97
N PRO A 407 11.90 2.32 -33.27
CA PRO A 407 11.07 3.42 -33.77
C PRO A 407 9.57 3.22 -33.49
N ARG A 408 9.12 1.96 -33.33
CA ARG A 408 7.73 1.63 -33.01
C ARG A 408 7.29 2.12 -31.63
N GLN A 409 8.23 2.29 -30.69
CA GLN A 409 7.93 2.90 -29.39
C GLN A 409 7.57 4.38 -29.53
N ARG A 410 8.31 5.13 -30.36
CA ARG A 410 8.00 6.53 -30.64
C ARG A 410 6.72 6.67 -31.43
N GLU A 411 6.51 5.81 -32.43
CA GLU A 411 5.27 5.75 -33.20
C GLU A 411 4.05 5.55 -32.29
N ALA A 412 4.10 4.59 -31.35
CA ALA A 412 3.02 4.34 -30.40
C ALA A 412 2.73 5.58 -29.53
N LEU A 413 3.76 6.26 -29.02
CA LEU A 413 3.58 7.50 -28.25
C LEU A 413 2.97 8.63 -29.10
N THR A 414 3.40 8.79 -30.35
CA THR A 414 2.83 9.78 -31.27
C THR A 414 1.35 9.50 -31.56
N LEU A 415 1.02 8.24 -31.87
CA LEU A 415 -0.37 7.83 -32.12
C LEU A 415 -1.24 8.02 -30.89
N ALA A 416 -0.75 7.65 -29.69
CA ALA A 416 -1.46 7.91 -28.43
C ALA A 416 -1.74 9.42 -28.25
N ALA A 417 -0.77 10.28 -28.52
CA ALA A 417 -0.95 11.74 -28.43
C ALA A 417 -1.99 12.27 -29.43
N GLU A 418 -1.92 11.83 -30.69
CA GLU A 418 -2.86 12.24 -31.76
C GLU A 418 -4.29 11.76 -31.48
N LEU A 419 -4.45 10.49 -31.08
CA LEU A 419 -5.73 9.90 -30.70
C LEU A 419 -6.33 10.60 -29.48
N GLY A 420 -5.51 10.91 -28.47
CA GLY A 420 -5.92 11.68 -27.30
C GLY A 420 -6.42 13.07 -27.69
N ALA A 421 -5.64 13.81 -28.48
CA ALA A 421 -6.05 15.12 -28.98
C ALA A 421 -7.35 15.06 -29.80
N ALA A 422 -7.51 14.06 -30.66
CA ALA A 422 -8.75 13.82 -31.40
C ALA A 422 -9.95 13.54 -30.47
N ALA A 423 -9.75 12.72 -29.44
CA ALA A 423 -10.75 12.42 -28.42
C ALA A 423 -11.24 13.69 -27.71
N PHE A 424 -10.35 14.61 -27.35
CA PHE A 424 -10.74 15.85 -26.69
C PHE A 424 -11.42 16.83 -27.65
N ARG A 425 -10.95 16.96 -28.89
CA ARG A 425 -11.57 17.84 -29.89
C ARG A 425 -12.98 17.41 -30.26
N THR A 426 -13.22 16.10 -30.42
CA THR A 426 -14.56 15.54 -30.72
C THR A 426 -15.54 15.66 -29.54
N THR A 427 -15.03 15.82 -28.32
CA THR A 427 -15.82 16.00 -27.10
C THR A 427 -16.15 17.47 -26.81
N THR A 428 -15.27 18.41 -27.20
CA THR A 428 -15.41 19.85 -26.92
C THR A 428 -15.90 20.66 -28.12
N ALA A 429 -16.19 20.02 -29.26
CA ALA A 429 -16.75 20.71 -30.42
C ALA A 429 -18.09 21.38 -30.08
N THR A 430 -18.31 22.57 -30.65
CA THR A 430 -19.39 23.47 -30.25
C THR A 430 -20.74 23.12 -30.88
N SER A 431 -20.75 22.32 -31.95
CA SER A 431 -21.94 21.94 -32.70
C SER A 431 -22.01 20.42 -32.84
N ALA A 432 -23.19 19.87 -32.59
CA ALA A 432 -23.45 18.43 -32.70
C ALA A 432 -23.54 17.95 -34.17
N GLU A 433 -23.66 18.87 -35.12
CA GLU A 433 -23.71 18.59 -36.56
C GLU A 433 -22.32 18.63 -37.22
N ASP A 434 -21.29 19.05 -36.48
CA ASP A 434 -19.95 19.25 -37.02
C ASP A 434 -19.12 17.95 -36.93
N SER A 435 -18.50 17.57 -38.05
CA SER A 435 -17.37 16.65 -38.01
C SER A 435 -16.09 17.40 -37.66
N VAL A 436 -15.20 16.74 -36.92
CA VAL A 436 -13.92 17.26 -36.50
C VAL A 436 -12.85 16.62 -37.36
N ASP A 437 -12.18 17.45 -38.17
CA ASP A 437 -11.06 16.99 -38.99
C ASP A 437 -9.79 16.83 -38.12
N VAL A 438 -9.24 15.63 -38.13
CA VAL A 438 -8.05 15.23 -37.37
C VAL A 438 -7.06 14.51 -38.27
N VAL A 439 -5.80 14.45 -37.84
CA VAL A 439 -4.78 13.62 -38.48
C VAL A 439 -4.29 12.62 -37.44
N VAL A 440 -4.35 11.33 -37.79
CA VAL A 440 -3.89 10.23 -36.94
C VAL A 440 -3.00 9.32 -37.79
N GLY A 441 -1.75 9.11 -37.38
CA GLY A 441 -0.78 8.29 -38.13
C GLY A 441 -0.51 8.80 -39.54
N GLY A 442 -0.65 10.12 -39.76
CA GLY A 442 -0.56 10.74 -41.09
C GLY A 442 -1.81 10.57 -41.97
N VAL A 443 -2.88 9.95 -41.48
CA VAL A 443 -4.16 9.80 -42.19
C VAL A 443 -5.12 10.91 -41.75
N ALA A 444 -5.68 11.63 -42.72
CA ALA A 444 -6.72 12.63 -42.46
C ALA A 444 -8.08 11.94 -42.26
N LEU A 445 -8.73 12.19 -41.13
CA LEU A 445 -10.02 11.62 -40.75
C LEU A 445 -11.00 12.75 -40.42
N SER A 446 -12.27 12.58 -40.77
CA SER A 446 -13.35 13.48 -40.36
C SER A 446 -14.25 12.73 -39.38
N LEU A 447 -14.14 13.06 -38.09
CA LEU A 447 -14.76 12.29 -37.02
C LEU A 447 -16.02 12.99 -36.48
N PRO A 448 -17.12 12.28 -36.21
CA PRO A 448 -18.33 12.89 -35.66
C PRO A 448 -18.11 13.44 -34.25
N HIS A 449 -18.82 14.51 -33.89
CA HIS A 449 -18.92 14.94 -32.50
C HIS A 449 -19.62 13.87 -31.62
N VAL A 450 -19.08 13.61 -30.42
CA VAL A 450 -19.59 12.57 -29.49
C VAL A 450 -20.10 13.11 -28.15
N GLY A 451 -20.02 14.42 -27.93
CA GLY A 451 -20.53 15.09 -26.73
C GLY A 451 -19.72 14.82 -25.45
N PRO A 452 -20.02 15.54 -24.35
CA PRO A 452 -19.28 15.44 -23.10
C PRO A 452 -19.48 14.09 -22.41
N GLN A 453 -18.39 13.35 -22.23
CA GLN A 453 -18.34 12.12 -21.43
C GLN A 453 -17.62 12.43 -20.11
N ARG A 454 -18.36 12.71 -19.03
CA ARG A 454 -17.75 13.14 -17.76
C ARG A 454 -17.09 11.96 -17.02
N ASP A 455 -16.19 12.29 -16.09
CA ASP A 455 -15.39 11.40 -15.23
C ASP A 455 -14.34 10.51 -15.94
N ALA A 456 -14.69 9.77 -17.00
CA ALA A 456 -13.72 8.97 -17.76
C ALA A 456 -12.62 9.84 -18.42
N ARG A 457 -13.00 11.02 -18.89
CA ARG A 457 -12.11 11.94 -19.63
C ARG A 457 -11.04 12.59 -18.77
N ALA A 458 -11.17 12.58 -17.44
CA ALA A 458 -10.18 13.22 -16.57
C ALA A 458 -8.85 12.46 -16.55
N ALA A 459 -8.89 11.14 -16.36
CA ALA A 459 -7.69 10.30 -16.41
C ALA A 459 -7.08 10.29 -17.83
N GLU A 460 -7.93 10.20 -18.84
CA GLU A 460 -7.54 10.18 -20.25
C GLU A 460 -6.82 11.47 -20.69
N TRP A 461 -7.20 12.64 -20.14
CA TRP A 461 -6.50 13.90 -20.43
C TRP A 461 -5.05 13.85 -19.98
N THR A 462 -4.82 13.34 -18.77
CA THR A 462 -3.48 13.21 -18.19
C THR A 462 -2.63 12.29 -19.06
N THR A 463 -3.14 11.09 -19.40
CA THR A 463 -2.45 10.15 -20.29
C THR A 463 -2.14 10.73 -21.67
N ALA A 464 -3.08 11.49 -22.27
CA ALA A 464 -2.86 12.14 -23.56
C ALA A 464 -1.75 13.20 -23.51
N VAL A 465 -1.71 14.00 -22.45
CA VAL A 465 -0.65 15.00 -22.22
C VAL A 465 0.70 14.33 -22.00
N GLU A 466 0.75 13.27 -21.21
CA GLU A 466 1.98 12.51 -20.97
C GLU A 466 2.52 11.89 -22.26
N ALA A 467 1.65 11.27 -23.07
CA ALA A 467 2.00 10.75 -24.39
C ALA A 467 2.52 11.86 -25.32
N ALA A 468 1.86 13.03 -25.34
CA ALA A 468 2.28 14.16 -26.16
C ALA A 468 3.66 14.71 -25.72
N LEU A 469 3.92 14.79 -24.41
CA LEU A 469 5.23 15.17 -23.87
C LEU A 469 6.31 14.14 -24.21
N ALA A 470 6.04 12.85 -24.04
CA ALA A 470 6.99 11.79 -24.34
C ALA A 470 7.28 11.66 -25.85
N ALA A 471 6.26 11.85 -26.70
CA ALA A 471 6.39 11.83 -28.16
C ALA A 471 7.04 13.11 -28.73
N GLY A 472 6.96 14.23 -28.02
CA GLY A 472 7.32 15.55 -28.55
C GLY A 472 6.29 16.10 -29.54
N ALA A 473 5.04 15.64 -29.44
CA ALA A 473 3.93 15.98 -30.33
C ALA A 473 3.34 17.35 -29.94
N ARG A 474 3.99 18.43 -30.37
CA ARG A 474 3.63 19.82 -30.01
C ARG A 474 2.20 20.18 -30.41
N ASP A 475 1.79 19.83 -31.62
CA ASP A 475 0.45 20.16 -32.12
C ASP A 475 -0.63 19.47 -31.27
N ALA A 476 -0.45 18.19 -30.93
CA ALA A 476 -1.36 17.46 -30.05
C ALA A 476 -1.41 18.10 -28.65
N LEU A 477 -0.25 18.47 -28.10
CA LEU A 477 -0.15 19.13 -26.80
C LEU A 477 -0.89 20.48 -26.78
N ASP A 478 -0.74 21.31 -27.81
CA ASP A 478 -1.41 22.61 -27.90
C ASP A 478 -2.94 22.46 -27.89
N HIS A 479 -3.49 21.46 -28.60
CA HIS A 479 -4.92 21.15 -28.58
C HIS A 479 -5.39 20.69 -27.20
N LEU A 480 -4.62 19.82 -26.53
CA LEU A 480 -4.94 19.33 -25.19
C LEU A 480 -4.91 20.44 -24.14
N LEU A 481 -3.95 21.37 -24.23
CA LEU A 481 -3.82 22.50 -23.33
C LEU A 481 -4.90 23.56 -23.56
N ALA A 482 -5.43 23.69 -24.79
CA ALA A 482 -6.55 24.59 -25.07
C ALA A 482 -7.82 24.25 -24.27
N VAL A 483 -7.95 23.00 -23.82
CA VAL A 483 -9.04 22.56 -22.97
C VAL A 483 -8.68 22.79 -21.50
N ASP A 484 -9.58 23.43 -20.75
CA ASP A 484 -9.44 23.54 -19.30
C ASP A 484 -9.72 22.17 -18.66
N PRO A 485 -8.75 21.55 -17.95
CA PRO A 485 -8.95 20.25 -17.31
C PRO A 485 -10.07 20.27 -16.25
N ALA A 486 -10.43 21.43 -15.69
CA ALA A 486 -11.56 21.56 -14.78
C ALA A 486 -12.91 21.22 -15.44
N THR A 487 -12.99 21.27 -16.77
CA THR A 487 -14.17 20.86 -17.55
C THR A 487 -14.52 19.39 -17.33
N PHE A 488 -13.53 18.55 -17.01
CA PHE A 488 -13.68 17.12 -16.78
C PHE A 488 -13.56 16.72 -15.31
N ALA A 489 -13.36 17.69 -14.41
CA ALA A 489 -13.29 17.39 -12.99
C ALA A 489 -14.67 16.88 -12.51
N GLY A 490 -14.68 15.67 -11.95
CA GLY A 490 -15.83 15.13 -11.23
C GLY A 490 -16.09 15.87 -9.92
N GLU A 491 -16.86 15.26 -9.01
CA GLU A 491 -17.18 15.88 -7.71
C GLU A 491 -15.94 16.11 -6.84
N ASP A 492 -14.89 15.28 -6.97
CA ASP A 492 -13.64 15.42 -6.22
C ASP A 492 -12.67 16.45 -6.82
N ARG A 493 -12.92 17.72 -6.48
CA ARG A 493 -12.09 18.87 -6.85
C ARG A 493 -10.83 19.02 -6.02
N THR A 494 -10.70 18.28 -4.92
CA THR A 494 -9.60 18.40 -3.96
C THR A 494 -8.65 17.21 -3.97
N GLY A 495 -8.99 16.16 -4.70
CA GLY A 495 -8.18 14.96 -4.88
C GLY A 495 -6.81 15.25 -5.48
N VAL A 496 -5.86 14.38 -5.17
CA VAL A 496 -4.46 14.50 -5.59
C VAL A 496 -4.33 14.54 -7.12
N THR A 497 -5.07 13.70 -7.84
CA THR A 497 -5.04 13.65 -9.30
C THR A 497 -5.62 14.92 -9.92
N THR A 498 -6.71 15.46 -9.37
CA THR A 498 -7.35 16.69 -9.87
C THR A 498 -6.45 17.90 -9.68
N THR A 499 -5.85 18.05 -8.50
CA THR A 499 -4.96 19.16 -8.17
C THR A 499 -3.62 19.07 -8.92
N TYR A 500 -3.07 17.87 -9.08
CA TYR A 500 -1.89 17.63 -9.92
C TYR A 500 -2.14 18.01 -11.38
N ARG A 501 -3.29 17.62 -11.94
CA ARG A 501 -3.66 17.95 -13.33
C ARG A 501 -3.71 19.46 -13.58
N ALA A 502 -4.29 20.21 -12.64
CA ALA A 502 -4.31 21.67 -12.70
C ALA A 502 -2.88 22.25 -12.67
N ALA A 503 -2.02 21.73 -11.79
CA ALA A 503 -0.62 22.16 -11.70
C ALA A 503 0.17 21.88 -12.99
N LEU A 504 -0.02 20.70 -13.57
CA LEU A 504 0.61 20.31 -14.83
C LEU A 504 0.14 21.21 -15.98
N HIS A 505 -1.16 21.48 -16.07
CA HIS A 505 -1.73 22.39 -17.08
C HIS A 505 -1.16 23.81 -16.97
N ASP A 506 -1.17 24.40 -15.77
CA ASP A 506 -0.64 25.74 -15.53
C ASP A 506 0.86 25.81 -15.90
N HIS A 507 1.64 24.79 -15.51
CA HIS A 507 3.08 24.72 -15.83
C HIS A 507 3.32 24.66 -17.34
N LEU A 508 2.56 23.83 -18.06
CA LEU A 508 2.74 23.64 -19.50
C LEU A 508 2.30 24.85 -20.32
N ARG A 509 1.31 25.62 -19.84
CA ARG A 509 0.88 26.89 -20.47
C ARG A 509 1.77 28.09 -20.11
N GLY A 510 2.74 27.91 -19.22
CA GLY A 510 3.60 29.00 -18.73
C GLY A 510 2.86 29.97 -17.80
N ALA A 511 1.75 29.55 -17.20
CA ALA A 511 1.06 30.28 -16.14
C ALA A 511 1.78 30.06 -14.78
N ASP A 512 1.34 30.77 -13.74
CA ASP A 512 1.84 30.52 -12.39
C ASP A 512 1.26 29.22 -11.83
N ALA A 513 2.03 28.14 -11.95
CA ALA A 513 1.66 26.80 -11.50
C ALA A 513 1.81 26.57 -9.98
N ARG A 514 2.43 27.50 -9.25
CA ARG A 514 2.78 27.30 -7.83
C ARG A 514 1.55 27.08 -6.94
N PRO A 515 0.46 27.88 -7.04
CA PRO A 515 -0.74 27.65 -6.21
C PRO A 515 -1.41 26.29 -6.47
N ALA A 516 -1.43 25.82 -7.72
CA ALA A 516 -1.97 24.51 -8.05
C ALA A 516 -1.05 23.38 -7.57
N THR A 517 0.28 23.56 -7.69
CA THR A 517 1.29 22.61 -7.20
C THR A 517 1.22 22.46 -5.67
N ASP A 518 1.06 23.56 -4.92
CA ASP A 518 0.90 23.54 -3.47
C ASP A 518 -0.35 22.75 -3.03
N ARG A 519 -1.46 22.89 -3.78
CA ARG A 519 -2.66 22.09 -3.56
C ARG A 519 -2.43 20.61 -3.83
N ALA A 520 -1.69 20.26 -4.90
CA ALA A 520 -1.34 18.88 -5.22
C ALA A 520 -0.45 18.23 -4.15
N LEU A 521 0.55 18.96 -3.65
CA LEU A 521 1.41 18.50 -2.56
C LEU A 521 0.60 18.31 -1.27
N ALA A 522 -0.28 19.24 -0.92
CA ALA A 522 -1.13 19.11 0.26
C ALA A 522 -2.13 17.94 0.13
N ALA A 523 -2.70 17.70 -1.05
CA ALA A 523 -3.57 16.57 -1.32
C ALA A 523 -2.82 15.23 -1.22
N ARG A 524 -1.59 15.17 -1.76
CA ARG A 524 -0.69 14.02 -1.62
C ARG A 524 -0.40 13.71 -0.15
N THR A 525 0.00 14.70 0.65
CA THR A 525 0.27 14.51 2.09
C THR A 525 -0.96 13.98 2.83
N ARG A 526 -2.16 14.49 2.54
CA ARG A 526 -3.40 14.00 3.14
C ARG A 526 -3.72 12.56 2.74
N LEU A 527 -3.48 12.17 1.48
CA LEU A 527 -3.73 10.82 1.01
C LEU A 527 -2.77 9.81 1.65
N LEU A 528 -1.46 10.10 1.64
CA LEU A 528 -0.44 9.24 2.23
C LEU A 528 -0.56 9.13 3.76
N GLY A 529 -1.04 10.19 4.42
CA GLY A 529 -1.33 10.17 5.86
C GLY A 529 -2.47 9.22 6.28
N ARG A 530 -3.24 8.67 5.33
CA ARG A 530 -4.30 7.68 5.61
C ARG A 530 -3.81 6.23 5.62
N GLY A 531 -2.52 5.99 5.38
CA GLY A 531 -1.90 4.67 5.55
C GLY A 531 -2.09 3.66 4.42
N GLY A 532 -2.78 4.02 3.33
CA GLY A 532 -2.95 3.16 2.16
C GLY A 532 -1.81 3.28 1.14
N ASP A 533 -1.61 2.22 0.35
CA ASP A 533 -0.59 2.17 -0.69
C ASP A 533 -1.13 2.68 -2.05
N PHE A 534 -1.00 3.99 -2.27
CA PHE A 534 -1.43 4.65 -3.50
C PHE A 534 -0.23 5.19 -4.29
N LEU A 535 -0.12 4.82 -5.57
CA LEU A 535 0.80 5.48 -6.49
C LEU A 535 0.29 6.88 -6.82
N CYS A 536 0.75 7.88 -6.06
CA CYS A 536 0.36 9.26 -6.27
C CYS A 536 1.05 9.81 -7.53
N PRO A 537 0.39 10.72 -8.27
CA PRO A 537 1.09 11.52 -9.28
C PRO A 537 2.33 12.19 -8.68
N PRO A 538 3.41 12.38 -9.46
CA PRO A 538 4.73 12.80 -8.98
C PRO A 538 4.77 14.32 -8.75
N ALA A 539 3.91 14.82 -7.85
CA ALA A 539 3.77 16.25 -7.52
C ALA A 539 5.08 16.88 -7.01
N VAL A 540 5.90 16.10 -6.27
CA VAL A 540 7.22 16.56 -5.83
C VAL A 540 8.14 16.76 -7.04
N LEU A 541 8.15 15.85 -8.02
CA LEU A 541 8.93 15.97 -9.25
C LEU A 541 8.49 17.19 -10.08
N LEU A 542 7.17 17.38 -10.25
CA LEU A 542 6.61 18.56 -10.93
C LEU A 542 7.02 19.86 -10.22
N SER A 543 7.02 19.89 -8.88
CA SER A 543 7.43 21.09 -8.13
C SER A 543 8.87 21.52 -8.43
N GLN A 544 9.77 20.58 -8.75
CA GLN A 544 11.15 20.90 -9.13
C GLN A 544 11.21 21.57 -10.51
N LEU A 545 10.35 21.14 -11.45
CA LEU A 545 10.21 21.80 -12.75
C LEU A 545 9.62 23.20 -12.62
N VAL A 546 8.64 23.38 -11.73
CA VAL A 546 8.07 24.71 -11.43
C VAL A 546 9.14 25.63 -10.82
N ALA A 547 10.03 25.10 -9.98
CA ALA A 547 11.15 25.85 -9.41
C ALA A 547 12.31 26.07 -10.41
N GLY A 548 12.40 25.28 -11.48
CA GLY A 548 13.58 25.23 -12.35
C GLY A 548 14.84 24.66 -11.65
N ASP A 549 14.66 23.86 -10.60
CA ASP A 549 15.77 23.30 -9.82
C ASP A 549 16.27 21.98 -10.44
N ALA A 550 17.41 22.02 -11.13
CA ALA A 550 17.98 20.87 -11.81
C ALA A 550 18.46 19.76 -10.85
N GLU A 551 19.05 20.14 -9.71
CA GLU A 551 19.52 19.17 -8.71
C GLU A 551 18.34 18.55 -7.99
N GLY A 552 17.37 19.37 -7.59
CA GLY A 552 16.11 18.91 -7.02
C GLY A 552 15.37 17.98 -7.97
N PHE A 553 15.29 18.32 -9.26
CA PHE A 553 14.64 17.48 -10.26
C PHE A 553 15.29 16.09 -10.36
N ALA A 554 16.62 16.02 -10.42
CA ALA A 554 17.32 14.74 -10.51
C ALA A 554 17.07 13.84 -9.27
N LEU A 555 17.07 14.44 -8.07
CA LEU A 555 16.79 13.71 -6.82
C LEU A 555 15.33 13.24 -6.76
N ALA A 556 14.37 14.12 -7.08
CA ALA A 556 12.95 13.77 -7.10
C ALA A 556 12.61 12.75 -8.20
N LEU A 557 13.36 12.73 -9.31
CA LEU A 557 13.18 11.75 -10.37
C LEU A 557 13.59 10.35 -9.90
N ALA A 558 14.71 10.24 -9.18
CA ALA A 558 15.11 8.98 -8.56
C ALA A 558 14.04 8.50 -7.56
N ASP A 559 13.54 9.40 -6.71
CA ASP A 559 12.48 9.06 -5.75
C ASP A 559 11.18 8.61 -6.44
N ALA A 560 10.75 9.28 -7.52
CA ALA A 560 9.54 8.92 -8.25
C ALA A 560 9.66 7.56 -8.96
N LEU A 561 10.85 7.22 -9.48
CA LEU A 561 11.11 5.92 -10.09
C LEU A 561 11.15 4.80 -9.04
N GLU A 562 11.70 5.06 -7.85
CA GLU A 562 11.65 4.13 -6.73
C GLU A 562 10.23 3.96 -6.19
N GLU A 563 9.43 5.03 -6.12
CA GLU A 563 8.01 4.97 -5.74
C GLU A 563 7.21 4.10 -6.71
N HIS A 564 7.44 4.26 -8.03
CA HIS A 564 6.87 3.40 -9.07
C HIS A 564 7.28 1.94 -8.87
N ARG A 565 8.58 1.66 -8.74
CA ARG A 565 9.10 0.31 -8.49
C ARG A 565 8.47 -0.32 -7.25
N ASP A 566 8.43 0.40 -6.14
CA ASP A 566 7.90 -0.08 -4.87
C ASP A 566 6.38 -0.35 -4.99
N HIS A 567 5.61 0.51 -5.66
CA HIS A 567 4.17 0.29 -5.87
C HIS A 567 3.88 -1.01 -6.63
N TYR A 568 4.61 -1.24 -7.72
CA TYR A 568 4.45 -2.43 -8.56
C TYR A 568 5.16 -3.67 -8.02
N SER A 569 5.89 -3.57 -6.90
CA SER A 569 6.48 -4.73 -6.21
C SER A 569 5.49 -5.51 -5.35
N VAL A 570 4.24 -5.03 -5.27
CA VAL A 570 3.21 -5.56 -4.36
C VAL A 570 2.20 -6.42 -5.12
N GLY A 571 1.98 -7.65 -4.67
CA GLY A 571 0.99 -8.57 -5.24
C GLY A 571 1.11 -8.78 -6.75
N ASP A 572 -0.04 -8.86 -7.42
CA ASP A 572 -0.15 -9.07 -8.86
C ASP A 572 0.10 -7.80 -9.69
N ARG A 573 0.38 -6.66 -9.05
CA ARG A 573 0.64 -5.40 -9.74
C ARG A 573 1.84 -5.52 -10.67
N ALA A 574 2.85 -6.30 -10.29
CA ALA A 574 4.03 -6.59 -11.10
C ALA A 574 3.72 -7.27 -12.46
N ASP A 575 2.56 -7.92 -12.55
CA ASP A 575 2.08 -8.62 -13.74
C ASP A 575 1.36 -7.67 -14.71
N GLY A 576 1.09 -6.43 -14.30
CA GLY A 576 0.53 -5.39 -15.15
C GLY A 576 1.57 -4.81 -16.10
N VAL A 577 1.17 -4.54 -17.35
CA VAL A 577 2.01 -3.83 -18.34
C VAL A 577 2.43 -2.44 -17.84
N ASP A 578 1.57 -1.81 -17.03
CA ASP A 578 1.86 -0.51 -16.42
C ASP A 578 3.05 -0.54 -15.46
N ALA A 579 3.43 -1.72 -14.95
CA ALA A 579 4.64 -1.88 -14.14
C ALA A 579 5.91 -1.57 -14.95
N LEU A 580 5.90 -1.71 -16.28
CA LEU A 580 7.09 -1.60 -17.11
C LEU A 580 7.62 -0.17 -17.22
N ILE A 581 6.74 0.84 -17.30
CA ILE A 581 7.07 2.27 -17.44
C ILE A 581 6.03 3.12 -16.73
N GLY A 582 6.47 4.01 -15.83
CA GLY A 582 5.66 5.10 -15.30
C GLY A 582 5.58 6.26 -16.30
N LEU A 583 4.50 6.30 -17.09
CA LEU A 583 4.37 7.25 -18.21
C LEU A 583 4.45 8.72 -17.77
N ASP A 584 3.87 9.07 -16.62
CA ASP A 584 3.94 10.42 -16.03
C ASP A 584 5.39 10.84 -15.69
N VAL A 585 6.15 9.93 -15.07
CA VAL A 585 7.56 10.17 -14.72
C VAL A 585 8.42 10.33 -15.97
N LEU A 586 8.21 9.51 -16.99
CA LEU A 586 8.86 9.63 -18.30
C LEU A 586 8.51 10.96 -18.98
N ALA A 587 7.23 11.36 -18.97
CA ALA A 587 6.77 12.59 -19.57
C ALA A 587 7.41 13.83 -18.91
N LEU A 588 7.48 13.86 -17.58
CA LEU A 588 8.17 14.95 -16.86
C LEU A 588 9.68 14.97 -17.13
N ALA A 589 10.34 13.82 -17.28
CA ALA A 589 11.74 13.75 -17.70
C ALA A 589 11.96 14.27 -19.13
N CYS A 590 11.08 13.92 -20.07
CA CYS A 590 11.10 14.47 -21.43
C CYS A 590 10.89 15.99 -21.43
N ARG A 591 9.95 16.48 -20.61
CA ARG A 591 9.71 17.92 -20.42
C ARG A 591 10.93 18.63 -19.83
N ALA A 592 11.55 18.07 -18.80
CA ALA A 592 12.79 18.61 -18.20
C ALA A 592 13.88 18.75 -19.26
N ARG A 593 14.07 17.68 -20.05
CA ARG A 593 15.06 17.65 -21.12
C ARG A 593 14.77 18.69 -22.21
N ALA A 594 13.51 18.85 -22.61
CA ALA A 594 13.08 19.89 -23.55
C ALA A 594 13.32 21.32 -23.05
N LEU A 595 13.27 21.53 -21.72
CA LEU A 595 13.62 22.80 -21.06
C LEU A 595 15.13 22.99 -20.87
N GLY A 596 15.95 22.00 -21.26
CA GLY A 596 17.41 22.05 -21.13
C GLY A 596 17.95 21.60 -19.78
N LEU A 597 17.11 21.08 -18.88
CA LEU A 597 17.58 20.49 -17.62
C LEU A 597 18.28 19.15 -17.90
N PRO A 598 19.35 18.84 -17.15
CA PRO A 598 19.98 17.52 -17.21
C PRO A 598 19.07 16.46 -16.60
N VAL A 599 19.13 15.24 -17.15
CA VAL A 599 18.44 14.05 -16.61
C VAL A 599 19.50 12.99 -16.28
N PRO A 600 20.24 13.11 -15.16
CA PRO A 600 21.37 12.25 -14.82
C PRO A 600 20.94 10.97 -14.08
N VAL A 601 19.77 10.43 -14.42
CA VAL A 601 19.21 9.21 -13.82
C VAL A 601 19.12 8.13 -14.91
N ARG A 602 19.62 6.93 -14.61
CA ARG A 602 19.55 5.77 -15.49
C ARG A 602 18.57 4.76 -14.93
N SER A 603 17.61 4.34 -15.74
CA SER A 603 16.63 3.34 -15.35
C SER A 603 16.00 2.70 -16.57
N GLU A 604 15.64 1.43 -16.48
CA GLU A 604 14.83 0.74 -17.49
C GLU A 604 13.38 1.26 -17.52
N TYR A 605 12.95 1.95 -16.46
CA TYR A 605 11.69 2.71 -16.43
C TYR A 605 11.77 4.00 -17.27
N LEU A 606 12.97 4.40 -17.71
CA LEU A 606 13.26 5.69 -18.35
C LEU A 606 14.07 5.48 -19.64
N PRO A 607 13.41 5.13 -20.77
CA PRO A 607 14.09 4.81 -22.01
C PRO A 607 14.95 5.97 -22.53
N ALA A 608 16.27 5.77 -22.51
CA ALA A 608 17.23 6.83 -22.74
C ALA A 608 17.09 7.48 -24.13
N ALA A 609 16.82 6.68 -25.17
CA ALA A 609 16.65 7.17 -26.53
C ALA A 609 15.36 7.99 -26.72
N ILE A 610 14.34 7.80 -25.87
CA ILE A 610 13.12 8.63 -25.86
C ILE A 610 13.44 9.97 -25.19
N VAL A 611 14.05 9.95 -24.01
CA VAL A 611 14.40 11.19 -23.27
C VAL A 611 15.36 12.06 -24.08
N GLU A 612 16.43 11.48 -24.64
CA GLU A 612 17.44 12.24 -25.38
C GLU A 612 16.93 12.85 -26.70
N ALA A 613 15.84 12.34 -27.27
CA ALA A 613 15.21 12.94 -28.43
C ALA A 613 14.69 14.37 -28.16
N HIS A 614 14.49 14.72 -26.88
CA HIS A 614 14.03 16.03 -26.44
C HIS A 614 15.17 17.02 -26.13
N ALA A 615 16.43 16.62 -26.29
CA ALA A 615 17.55 17.53 -26.05
C ALA A 615 17.42 18.81 -26.91
N PRO A 616 17.61 20.01 -26.34
CA PRO A 616 17.54 21.24 -27.12
C PRO A 616 18.57 21.18 -28.25
N ARG A 617 18.12 21.42 -29.47
CA ARG A 617 19.01 21.45 -30.64
C ARG A 617 20.10 22.48 -30.37
N ARG A 618 21.38 22.05 -30.39
CA ARG A 618 22.50 23.00 -30.37
C ARG A 618 22.32 23.96 -31.55
N PRO A 619 22.42 25.28 -31.35
CA PRO A 619 22.46 26.20 -32.48
C PRO A 619 23.64 25.79 -33.37
N VAL A 620 23.36 25.58 -34.65
CA VAL A 620 24.42 25.36 -35.65
C VAL A 620 25.24 26.64 -35.67
N ALA A 621 26.51 26.53 -35.26
CA ALA A 621 27.45 27.65 -35.19
C ALA A 621 27.82 28.18 -36.58
#